data_AF-A0AAV1V452-F1
#
_entry.id   AF-A0AAV1V452-F1
#
_cell.length_a   1.000
_cell.length_b   1.000
_cell.length_c   1.000
_cell.angle_alpha   90.00
_cell.angle_beta   90.00
_cell.angle_gamma   90.00
#
_symmetry.space_group_name_H-M   'P 1'
#
loop_
_entity.id
_entity.type
_entity.pdbx_description
1 polymer ?
#
loop_
_entity_poly.entity_id
_entity_poly.type
_entity_poly.pdbx_seq_one_letter_code
_entity_poly.pdbx_strand_id
1 'polypeptide(L)'
;MPRSRQRFAPNQDYLLVVQVNTDQPFRAPNGGLMAGWEKVATTLNGCSAFKTHHLKGPIAKNRFERLVGRHRSWIKSGSKPEDAPSDDAAFQSVMMQIIPKLDAAEAEPVTQTLGKRGRPRKVQSTGALDPVVKKLSKEPSHVAIAPSLLGPQPPPSTSLLVGSEDQALPIVTKATRQRFTPRDDLLLAKYVKQSLPFRAKFGAISAAWDDVATKLDTNPEFSKDSIKGPVVRYRFENLVSKYRERVKRNNGRVVGSKGTPAGELEVLMTELVTLLEGGNPASAALLAQNVAIVAKSGNAVPERNVYRTSRSHDSTSTHSDLSSLSSTVSEVSPVAPRTIIAQNMYDLQPTSPLTSTNKATKPAVVNAISPTSIAEFETLLQKLFEHQNRAVEQMVLLQREDRRLEAERRERELDLERKERKLEREEREKERQVRKQERELREKELEEERELREKELEREREVREKERELREKELKLERELREKELERGRELREKELEKERELRETEREKEREEREKEREKDRQVLTTTVLSAMKAFMEQSNRQTADGQ
;
A
#
# COMPACT_ATOMS: atom_id res chain seq x y z
N MET A 1 22.69 -10.20 22.33
CA MET A 1 23.46 -9.43 21.34
C MET A 1 22.55 -9.07 20.16
N PRO A 2 22.15 -7.80 19.97
CA PRO A 2 21.38 -7.40 18.80
C PRO A 2 22.20 -7.65 17.53
N ARG A 3 21.65 -8.39 16.56
CA ARG A 3 22.27 -8.52 15.22
C ARG A 3 22.31 -7.14 14.58
N SER A 4 23.48 -6.51 14.58
CA SER A 4 23.74 -5.31 13.79
C SER A 4 23.38 -5.61 12.34
N ARG A 5 22.42 -4.86 11.79
CA ARG A 5 22.04 -5.01 10.39
C ARG A 5 23.24 -4.62 9.55
N GLN A 6 23.71 -5.55 8.72
CA GLN A 6 24.81 -5.31 7.80
C GLN A 6 24.46 -4.13 6.88
N ARG A 7 25.26 -3.07 6.94
CA ARG A 7 25.10 -1.85 6.15
C ARG A 7 26.01 -1.92 4.93
N PHE A 8 25.50 -1.47 3.78
CA PHE A 8 26.31 -1.28 2.58
C PHE A 8 27.21 -0.07 2.78
N ALA A 9 28.51 -0.27 2.60
CA ALA A 9 29.49 0.81 2.55
C ALA A 9 29.45 1.50 1.17
N PRO A 10 29.89 2.77 1.05
CA PRO A 10 29.85 3.52 -0.21
C PRO A 10 30.56 2.81 -1.37
N ASN A 11 31.72 2.20 -1.12
CA ASN A 11 32.44 1.41 -2.12
C ASN A 11 31.63 0.19 -2.62
N GLN A 12 30.78 -0.40 -1.78
CA GLN A 12 29.90 -1.49 -2.16
C GLN A 12 28.71 -1.01 -2.99
N ASP A 13 28.19 0.19 -2.70
CA ASP A 13 27.17 0.82 -3.53
C ASP A 13 27.73 1.12 -4.93
N TYR A 14 28.97 1.60 -5.03
CA TYR A 14 29.67 1.79 -6.30
C TYR A 14 29.80 0.48 -7.09
N LEU A 15 30.33 -0.57 -6.48
CA LEU A 15 30.45 -1.88 -7.15
C LEU A 15 29.10 -2.44 -7.59
N LEU A 16 28.06 -2.27 -6.76
CA LEU A 16 26.70 -2.67 -7.12
C LEU A 16 26.21 -1.93 -8.38
N VAL A 17 26.35 -0.61 -8.43
CA VAL A 17 25.89 0.19 -9.57
C VAL A 17 26.69 -0.12 -10.84
N VAL A 18 28.01 -0.32 -10.73
CA VAL A 18 28.86 -0.76 -11.86
C VAL A 18 28.39 -2.11 -12.40
N GLN A 19 28.11 -3.07 -11.52
CA GLN A 19 27.63 -4.38 -11.93
C GLN A 19 26.24 -4.30 -12.58
N VAL A 20 25.32 -3.50 -12.03
CA VAL A 20 23.98 -3.30 -12.61
C VAL A 20 24.07 -2.60 -13.97
N ASN A 21 25.01 -1.66 -14.17
CA ASN A 21 25.23 -1.01 -15.47
C ASN A 21 25.76 -2.01 -16.53
N THR A 22 26.57 -2.97 -16.08
CA THR A 22 27.15 -4.02 -16.93
C THR A 22 26.12 -5.08 -17.30
N ASP A 23 25.40 -5.62 -16.32
CA ASP A 23 24.46 -6.74 -16.54
C ASP A 23 23.05 -6.30 -16.97
N GLN A 24 22.68 -5.03 -16.74
CA GLN A 24 21.37 -4.44 -17.04
C GLN A 24 20.18 -5.35 -16.66
N PRO A 25 20.07 -5.79 -15.39
CA PRO A 25 19.05 -6.75 -14.95
C PRO A 25 17.61 -6.25 -15.15
N PHE A 26 17.41 -4.93 -15.27
CA PHE A 26 16.12 -4.30 -15.56
C PHE A 26 15.68 -4.45 -17.02
N ARG A 27 16.56 -4.85 -17.95
CA ARG A 27 16.21 -5.19 -19.34
C ARG A 27 15.96 -6.67 -19.57
N ALA A 28 15.93 -7.48 -18.52
CA ALA A 28 15.65 -8.90 -18.67
C ALA A 28 14.22 -9.11 -19.23
N PRO A 29 14.02 -10.05 -20.18
CA PRO A 29 12.71 -10.32 -20.75
C PRO A 29 11.69 -10.70 -19.67
N ASN A 30 10.41 -10.43 -19.92
CA ASN A 30 9.30 -10.64 -18.97
C ASN A 30 9.39 -12.01 -18.26
N GLY A 31 9.52 -11.97 -16.93
CA GLY A 31 9.70 -13.16 -16.07
C GLY A 31 11.16 -13.48 -15.70
N GLY A 32 12.15 -12.87 -16.37
CA GLY A 32 13.58 -13.03 -16.12
C GLY A 32 14.22 -11.98 -15.19
N LEU A 33 13.45 -10.98 -14.74
CA LEU A 33 13.97 -9.86 -13.96
C LEU A 33 14.71 -10.32 -12.70
N MET A 34 14.11 -11.23 -11.92
CA MET A 34 14.76 -11.77 -10.71
C MET A 34 16.03 -12.57 -11.03
N ALA A 35 16.05 -13.32 -12.14
CA ALA A 35 17.23 -14.07 -12.56
C ALA A 35 18.40 -13.13 -12.91
N GLY A 36 18.11 -11.98 -13.55
CA GLY A 36 19.10 -10.93 -13.78
C GLY A 36 19.68 -10.38 -12.47
N TRP A 37 18.82 -10.10 -11.50
CA TRP A 37 19.26 -9.65 -10.17
C TRP A 37 20.04 -10.72 -9.38
N GLU A 38 19.68 -11.99 -9.52
CA GLU A 38 20.44 -13.11 -8.96
C GLU A 38 21.82 -13.23 -9.58
N LYS A 39 21.93 -13.05 -10.91
CA LYS A 39 23.24 -13.01 -11.59
C LYS A 39 24.12 -11.89 -11.05
N VAL A 40 23.59 -10.67 -10.94
CA VAL A 40 24.31 -9.52 -10.33
C VAL A 40 24.80 -9.86 -8.92
N ALA A 41 23.93 -10.46 -8.11
CA ALA A 41 24.29 -10.83 -6.75
C ALA A 41 25.38 -11.91 -6.69
N THR A 42 25.31 -12.93 -7.54
CA THR A 42 26.33 -13.98 -7.67
C THR A 42 27.68 -13.41 -8.10
N THR A 43 27.70 -12.52 -9.10
CA THR A 43 28.94 -11.86 -9.55
C THR A 43 29.57 -11.04 -8.42
N LEU A 44 28.77 -10.26 -7.70
CA LEU A 44 29.26 -9.46 -6.56
C LEU A 44 29.75 -10.32 -5.41
N ASN A 45 29.08 -11.44 -5.12
CA ASN A 45 29.55 -12.39 -4.09
C ASN A 45 30.89 -13.05 -4.44
N GLY A 46 31.22 -13.18 -5.73
CA GLY A 46 32.52 -13.66 -6.19
C GLY A 46 33.62 -12.60 -6.18
N CYS A 47 33.28 -11.32 -5.99
CA CYS A 47 34.23 -10.23 -5.98
C CYS A 47 34.88 -10.07 -4.59
N SER A 48 36.21 -10.19 -4.51
CA SER A 48 36.96 -10.04 -3.25
C SER A 48 36.86 -8.64 -2.63
N ALA A 49 36.62 -7.61 -3.44
CA ALA A 49 36.39 -6.24 -2.96
C ALA A 49 35.01 -6.04 -2.31
N PHE A 50 34.07 -6.97 -2.53
CA PHE A 50 32.70 -6.86 -2.07
C PHE A 50 32.49 -7.62 -0.75
N LYS A 51 32.69 -6.92 0.38
CA LYS A 51 32.65 -7.51 1.74
C LYS A 51 31.26 -7.97 2.24
N THR A 52 30.18 -7.79 1.45
CA THR A 52 28.83 -8.18 1.89
C THR A 52 28.58 -9.64 1.54
N HIS A 53 28.92 -10.53 2.47
CA HIS A 53 28.72 -11.97 2.30
C HIS A 53 27.24 -12.32 2.05
N HIS A 54 26.99 -13.11 1.01
CA HIS A 54 25.66 -13.64 0.64
C HIS A 54 24.62 -12.59 0.22
N LEU A 55 25.03 -11.64 -0.63
CA LEU A 55 24.07 -10.79 -1.33
C LEU A 55 23.08 -11.66 -2.11
N LYS A 56 21.78 -11.40 -1.96
CA LYS A 56 20.70 -12.04 -2.73
C LYS A 56 20.12 -11.07 -3.75
N GLY A 57 19.61 -11.58 -4.87
CA GLY A 57 19.00 -10.76 -5.93
C GLY A 57 17.97 -9.74 -5.41
N PRO A 58 17.00 -10.12 -4.56
CA PRO A 58 16.03 -9.17 -4.00
C PRO A 58 16.66 -8.07 -3.13
N ILE A 59 17.76 -8.36 -2.44
CA ILE A 59 18.47 -7.36 -1.62
C ILE A 59 19.23 -6.39 -2.53
N ALA A 60 19.91 -6.90 -3.57
CA ALA A 60 20.59 -6.10 -4.57
C ALA A 60 19.61 -5.14 -5.28
N LYS A 61 18.45 -5.66 -5.71
CA LYS A 61 17.37 -4.87 -6.32
C LYS A 61 16.89 -3.74 -5.41
N ASN A 62 16.48 -4.07 -4.18
CA ASN A 62 15.98 -3.08 -3.22
C ASN A 62 17.05 -2.03 -2.88
N ARG A 63 18.33 -2.42 -2.81
CA ARG A 63 19.42 -1.47 -2.56
C ARG A 63 19.60 -0.53 -3.74
N PHE A 64 19.63 -1.07 -4.97
CA PHE A 64 19.74 -0.28 -6.19
C PHE A 64 18.58 0.72 -6.35
N GLU A 65 17.33 0.30 -6.13
CA GLU A 65 16.17 1.21 -6.19
C GLU A 65 16.31 2.38 -5.21
N ARG A 66 16.84 2.15 -4.01
CA ARG A 66 17.12 3.23 -3.04
C ARG A 66 18.22 4.17 -3.51
N LEU A 67 19.24 3.66 -4.20
CA LEU A 67 20.32 4.48 -4.76
C LEU A 67 19.79 5.35 -5.91
N VAL A 68 18.96 4.79 -6.79
CA VAL A 68 18.26 5.54 -7.85
C VAL A 68 17.36 6.61 -7.25
N GLY A 69 16.57 6.28 -6.23
CA GLY A 69 15.73 7.26 -5.54
C GLY A 69 16.54 8.42 -4.94
N ARG A 70 17.62 8.10 -4.22
CA ARG A 70 18.53 9.12 -3.64
C ARG A 70 19.12 10.02 -4.73
N HIS A 71 19.60 9.45 -5.82
CA HIS A 71 20.22 10.21 -6.91
C HIS A 71 19.19 11.10 -7.64
N ARG A 72 17.98 10.59 -7.92
CA ARG A 72 16.88 11.40 -8.49
C ARG A 72 16.51 12.56 -7.56
N SER A 73 16.44 12.34 -6.25
CA SER A 73 16.21 13.42 -5.27
C SER A 73 17.34 14.46 -5.27
N TRP A 74 18.59 14.01 -5.39
CA TRP A 74 19.76 14.88 -5.43
C TRP A 74 19.84 15.76 -6.69
N ILE A 75 19.50 15.21 -7.86
CA ILE A 75 19.35 16.02 -9.09
C ILE A 75 18.24 17.06 -8.91
N LYS A 76 17.09 16.65 -8.33
CA LYS A 76 15.93 17.54 -8.13
C LYS A 76 16.23 18.70 -7.18
N SER A 77 17.12 18.51 -6.20
CA SER A 77 17.57 19.60 -5.31
C SER A 77 18.48 20.62 -6.00
N GLY A 78 18.72 20.51 -7.31
CA GLY A 78 19.52 21.45 -8.08
C GLY A 78 21.04 21.28 -7.91
N SER A 79 21.47 20.22 -7.24
CA SER A 79 22.90 19.92 -7.05
C SER A 79 23.48 19.43 -8.37
N LYS A 80 24.56 20.06 -8.85
CA LYS A 80 25.22 19.65 -10.08
C LYS A 80 26.14 18.45 -9.82
N PRO A 81 26.28 17.51 -10.76
CA PRO A 81 27.26 16.41 -10.76
C PRO A 81 28.66 16.84 -10.31
N GLU A 82 29.09 18.02 -10.77
CA GLU A 82 30.41 18.61 -10.51
C GLU A 82 30.61 19.05 -9.05
N ASP A 83 29.52 19.28 -8.30
CA ASP A 83 29.55 19.72 -6.90
C ASP A 83 29.49 18.54 -5.92
N ALA A 84 29.51 17.30 -6.42
CA ALA A 84 29.50 16.12 -5.58
C ALA A 84 30.82 16.05 -4.75
N PRO A 85 30.76 15.65 -3.47
CA PRO A 85 31.97 15.37 -2.69
C PRO A 85 32.90 14.43 -3.47
N SER A 86 34.20 14.74 -3.52
CA SER A 86 35.19 14.08 -4.41
C SER A 86 35.16 12.54 -4.36
N ASP A 87 34.78 11.98 -3.21
CA ASP A 87 34.75 10.54 -2.98
C ASP A 87 33.60 9.82 -3.73
N ASP A 88 32.64 10.57 -4.28
CA ASP A 88 31.45 10.03 -4.95
C ASP A 88 31.41 10.34 -6.46
N ALA A 89 32.38 11.09 -7.00
CA ALA A 89 32.37 11.51 -8.42
C ALA A 89 32.28 10.32 -9.40
N ALA A 90 33.04 9.24 -9.14
CA ALA A 90 32.98 8.03 -9.94
C ALA A 90 31.62 7.33 -9.86
N PHE A 91 30.99 7.31 -8.68
CA PHE A 91 29.65 6.76 -8.49
C PHE A 91 28.59 7.57 -9.23
N GLN A 92 28.64 8.90 -9.10
CA GLN A 92 27.71 9.80 -9.78
C GLN A 92 27.82 9.66 -11.31
N SER A 93 29.04 9.52 -11.84
CA SER A 93 29.26 9.27 -13.28
C SER A 93 28.56 7.99 -13.76
N VAL A 94 28.66 6.88 -13.02
CA VAL A 94 27.97 5.64 -13.40
C VAL A 94 26.45 5.77 -13.24
N MET A 95 25.96 6.45 -12.20
CA MET A 95 24.53 6.71 -12.00
C MET A 95 23.93 7.54 -13.15
N MET A 96 24.65 8.55 -13.64
CA MET A 96 24.25 9.34 -14.80
C MET A 96 24.16 8.50 -16.08
N GLN A 97 24.96 7.45 -16.21
CA GLN A 97 24.88 6.54 -17.36
C GLN A 97 23.74 5.53 -17.24
N ILE A 98 23.43 5.06 -16.03
CA ILE A 98 22.48 3.97 -15.83
C ILE A 98 21.02 4.44 -15.79
N ILE A 99 20.76 5.62 -15.23
CA ILE A 99 19.40 6.14 -15.07
C ILE A 99 18.71 6.35 -16.42
N PRO A 100 19.34 6.97 -17.44
CA PRO A 100 18.71 7.08 -18.76
C PRO A 100 18.39 5.71 -19.39
N LYS A 101 19.22 4.69 -19.14
CA LYS A 101 18.95 3.32 -19.63
C LYS A 101 17.79 2.66 -18.90
N LEU A 102 17.65 2.93 -17.60
CA LEU A 102 16.54 2.47 -16.76
C LEU A 102 15.23 3.15 -17.18
N ASP A 103 15.24 4.47 -17.32
CA ASP A 103 14.09 5.28 -17.73
C ASP A 103 13.61 4.88 -19.12
N ALA A 104 14.54 4.63 -20.06
CA ALA A 104 14.21 4.11 -21.39
C ALA A 104 13.57 2.71 -21.34
N ALA A 105 14.04 1.83 -20.45
CA ALA A 105 13.46 0.50 -20.27
C ALA A 105 12.09 0.54 -19.56
N GLU A 106 11.84 1.53 -18.69
CA GLU A 106 10.55 1.77 -18.05
C GLU A 106 9.54 2.41 -19.03
N ALA A 107 10.02 3.26 -19.96
CA ALA A 107 9.19 3.92 -20.97
C ALA A 107 8.84 3.02 -22.16
N GLU A 108 9.62 1.97 -22.43
CA GLU A 108 9.32 1.00 -23.48
C GLU A 108 8.00 0.28 -23.11
N PRO A 109 6.90 0.51 -23.85
CA PRO A 109 5.61 -0.04 -23.48
C PRO A 109 5.75 -1.56 -23.48
N VAL A 110 5.32 -2.18 -22.37
CA VAL A 110 5.27 -3.64 -22.17
C VAL A 110 4.32 -4.25 -23.20
N THR A 111 4.75 -4.27 -24.44
CA THR A 111 4.05 -4.80 -25.59
C THR A 111 4.27 -6.30 -25.54
N GLN A 112 3.38 -6.94 -24.78
CA GLN A 112 2.86 -8.29 -24.95
C GLN A 112 3.56 -9.15 -26.01
N THR A 113 4.78 -9.60 -25.74
CA THR A 113 5.21 -10.94 -26.18
C THR A 113 4.73 -11.92 -25.12
N LEU A 114 3.40 -11.99 -24.97
CA LEU A 114 2.68 -13.05 -24.29
C LEU A 114 2.75 -14.30 -25.18
N GLY A 115 3.97 -14.84 -25.28
CA GLY A 115 4.22 -16.16 -25.80
C GLY A 115 3.51 -17.16 -24.90
N LYS A 116 2.30 -17.54 -25.34
CA LYS A 116 1.43 -18.57 -24.79
C LYS A 116 2.23 -19.83 -24.42
N ARG A 117 2.70 -19.95 -23.19
CA ARG A 117 3.10 -21.24 -22.62
C ARG A 117 1.88 -21.82 -21.92
N GLY A 118 1.13 -22.60 -22.70
CA GLY A 118 -0.04 -23.31 -22.19
C GLY A 118 -0.78 -24.20 -23.18
N ARG A 119 -0.14 -24.76 -24.22
CA ARG A 119 -0.56 -26.00 -24.91
C ARG A 119 0.46 -26.41 -25.98
N PRO A 120 0.92 -27.67 -26.05
CA PRO A 120 1.73 -28.13 -27.17
C PRO A 120 0.83 -28.20 -28.42
N ARG A 121 0.98 -27.25 -29.34
CA ARG A 121 0.51 -27.43 -30.72
C ARG A 121 1.62 -28.13 -31.48
N LYS A 122 1.27 -29.31 -32.01
CA LYS A 122 2.00 -30.08 -33.01
C LYS A 122 2.39 -29.13 -34.15
N VAL A 123 3.69 -28.86 -34.29
CA VAL A 123 4.24 -28.05 -35.38
C VAL A 123 4.28 -28.96 -36.60
N GLN A 124 3.45 -28.67 -37.59
CA GLN A 124 3.59 -29.22 -38.93
C GLN A 124 4.55 -28.29 -39.68
N SER A 125 5.74 -28.82 -39.98
CA SER A 125 6.71 -28.20 -40.87
C SER A 125 6.23 -28.40 -42.30
N THR A 126 6.06 -27.32 -43.06
CA THR A 126 5.92 -27.39 -44.52
C THR A 126 6.64 -26.20 -45.14
N GLY A 127 7.84 -26.49 -45.65
CA GLY A 127 8.58 -25.63 -46.55
C GLY A 127 8.14 -25.82 -48.00
N ALA A 128 8.26 -24.71 -48.74
CA ALA A 128 8.68 -24.54 -50.13
C ALA A 128 8.41 -25.65 -51.18
N LEU A 129 7.69 -25.20 -52.22
CA LEU A 129 7.91 -25.40 -53.67
C LEU A 129 7.88 -26.82 -54.26
N ASP A 130 6.77 -27.18 -54.93
CA ASP A 130 6.68 -27.34 -56.40
C ASP A 130 5.33 -27.97 -56.85
N PRO A 131 4.83 -27.73 -58.08
CA PRO A 131 3.53 -28.24 -58.54
C PRO A 131 3.65 -29.20 -59.74
N VAL A 132 3.35 -30.50 -59.59
CA VAL A 132 3.05 -31.38 -60.74
C VAL A 132 2.07 -32.51 -60.34
N VAL A 133 0.85 -32.42 -60.88
CA VAL A 133 -0.02 -33.47 -61.46
C VAL A 133 -0.05 -34.88 -60.82
N LYS A 134 -1.23 -35.28 -60.30
CA LYS A 134 -2.03 -36.47 -60.72
C LYS A 134 -3.10 -36.88 -59.68
N LYS A 135 -4.37 -36.65 -60.04
CA LYS A 135 -5.52 -37.61 -60.06
C LYS A 135 -5.40 -38.88 -59.18
N LEU A 136 -6.26 -39.04 -58.16
CA LEU A 136 -7.28 -40.10 -58.06
C LEU A 136 -8.16 -40.02 -56.79
N SER A 137 -9.48 -40.11 -57.02
CA SER A 137 -10.60 -40.65 -56.23
C SER A 137 -10.42 -41.07 -54.75
N LYS A 138 -11.34 -40.61 -53.89
CA LYS A 138 -12.27 -41.51 -53.18
C LYS A 138 -13.50 -40.76 -52.63
N GLU A 139 -14.62 -41.46 -52.74
CA GLU A 139 -16.01 -41.10 -52.41
C GLU A 139 -16.30 -40.77 -50.94
N PRO A 140 -17.48 -40.18 -50.66
CA PRO A 140 -17.92 -39.74 -49.34
C PRO A 140 -18.75 -40.80 -48.60
N SER A 141 -18.52 -40.95 -47.30
CA SER A 141 -19.45 -41.67 -46.42
C SER A 141 -20.33 -40.68 -45.65
N HIS A 142 -21.62 -40.83 -45.95
CA HIS A 142 -22.79 -40.17 -45.42
C HIS A 142 -23.04 -40.36 -43.90
N VAL A 143 -23.78 -39.40 -43.35
CA VAL A 143 -24.84 -39.53 -42.32
C VAL A 143 -24.44 -39.66 -40.84
N ALA A 144 -24.78 -38.63 -40.06
CA ALA A 144 -25.79 -38.74 -39.01
C ALA A 144 -26.26 -37.34 -38.56
N ILE A 145 -27.51 -37.05 -38.89
CA ILE A 145 -28.32 -35.90 -38.48
C ILE A 145 -28.98 -36.23 -37.15
N ALA A 146 -28.99 -35.30 -36.20
CA ALA A 146 -29.99 -35.25 -35.14
C ALA A 146 -30.25 -33.80 -34.68
N PRO A 147 -31.47 -33.45 -34.26
CA PRO A 147 -32.10 -32.19 -34.64
C PRO A 147 -32.30 -31.19 -33.49
N SER A 148 -32.37 -29.92 -33.88
CA SER A 148 -32.85 -28.78 -33.11
C SER A 148 -34.34 -28.91 -32.78
N LEU A 149 -34.72 -28.56 -31.54
CA LEU A 149 -36.11 -28.32 -31.15
C LEU A 149 -36.31 -26.82 -30.89
N LEU A 150 -36.97 -26.18 -31.85
CA LEU A 150 -37.74 -24.94 -31.69
C LEU A 150 -39.04 -25.26 -30.93
N GLY A 151 -39.48 -24.33 -30.08
CA GLY A 151 -40.84 -24.29 -29.55
C GLY A 151 -41.12 -23.00 -28.77
N PRO A 152 -42.36 -22.47 -28.78
CA PRO A 152 -42.63 -21.06 -28.99
C PRO A 152 -43.08 -20.26 -27.74
N GLN A 153 -42.91 -18.94 -27.85
CA GLN A 153 -43.48 -17.91 -26.96
C GLN A 153 -45.03 -17.92 -26.92
N PRO A 154 -45.60 -17.41 -25.82
CA PRO A 154 -46.76 -16.51 -25.92
C PRO A 154 -46.62 -15.20 -25.10
N PRO A 155 -47.47 -14.18 -25.40
CA PRO A 155 -47.29 -12.78 -25.04
C PRO A 155 -47.92 -12.35 -23.69
N PRO A 156 -47.66 -11.12 -23.20
CA PRO A 156 -48.11 -10.66 -21.89
C PRO A 156 -49.41 -9.86 -21.95
N SER A 157 -50.31 -10.02 -20.96
CA SER A 157 -51.27 -8.97 -20.58
C SER A 157 -51.95 -9.24 -19.22
N THR A 158 -51.78 -8.25 -18.34
CA THR A 158 -52.72 -7.61 -17.40
C THR A 158 -53.80 -8.38 -16.61
N SER A 159 -53.84 -8.04 -15.32
CA SER A 159 -55.01 -7.73 -14.45
C SER A 159 -55.53 -8.77 -13.45
N LEU A 160 -55.38 -8.36 -12.18
CA LEU A 160 -56.40 -8.25 -11.11
C LEU A 160 -57.14 -9.50 -10.58
N LEU A 161 -57.09 -9.57 -9.24
CA LEU A 161 -58.19 -9.80 -8.29
C LEU A 161 -58.32 -11.20 -7.62
N VAL A 162 -58.20 -11.15 -6.28
CA VAL A 162 -58.84 -11.96 -5.22
C VAL A 162 -58.41 -13.43 -5.03
N GLY A 163 -57.77 -13.65 -3.87
CA GLY A 163 -58.24 -14.58 -2.83
C GLY A 163 -57.87 -16.05 -2.96
N SER A 164 -56.88 -16.50 -2.19
CA SER A 164 -56.99 -17.69 -1.33
C SER A 164 -55.69 -17.95 -0.57
N GLU A 165 -55.88 -18.29 0.71
CA GLU A 165 -54.89 -18.79 1.64
C GLU A 165 -54.31 -20.15 1.20
N ASP A 166 -53.13 -20.43 1.74
CA ASP A 166 -52.57 -21.76 1.96
C ASP A 166 -51.95 -22.53 0.78
N GLN A 167 -50.72 -22.14 0.42
CA GLN A 167 -49.59 -23.05 0.17
C GLN A 167 -48.31 -22.24 -0.05
N ALA A 168 -47.46 -22.16 0.97
CA ALA A 168 -46.17 -21.48 0.90
C ALA A 168 -45.16 -22.33 0.09
N LEU A 169 -45.12 -22.13 -1.21
CA LEU A 169 -44.00 -22.55 -2.05
C LEU A 169 -42.85 -21.53 -1.94
N PRO A 170 -41.58 -21.97 -1.82
CA PRO A 170 -40.45 -21.08 -1.70
C PRO A 170 -40.18 -20.39 -3.04
N ILE A 171 -40.55 -19.11 -3.12
CA ILE A 171 -40.16 -18.23 -4.21
C ILE A 171 -38.62 -18.12 -4.19
N VAL A 172 -37.98 -18.68 -5.21
CA VAL A 172 -36.53 -18.54 -5.46
C VAL A 172 -36.24 -17.09 -5.81
N THR A 173 -36.11 -16.26 -4.78
CA THR A 173 -35.60 -14.91 -4.90
C THR A 173 -34.12 -15.00 -5.22
N LYS A 174 -33.71 -14.30 -6.28
CA LYS A 174 -32.32 -14.19 -6.74
C LYS A 174 -31.41 -13.94 -5.54
N ALA A 175 -30.41 -14.81 -5.36
CA ALA A 175 -29.47 -14.80 -4.23
C ALA A 175 -28.85 -13.40 -4.04
N THR A 176 -29.48 -12.62 -3.17
CA THR A 176 -28.97 -11.33 -2.74
C THR A 176 -27.67 -11.62 -2.04
N ARG A 177 -26.55 -11.14 -2.62
CA ARG A 177 -25.16 -11.36 -2.17
C ARG A 177 -25.09 -11.64 -0.67
N GLN A 178 -25.00 -12.91 -0.32
CA GLN A 178 -25.12 -13.36 1.07
C GLN A 178 -24.00 -12.74 1.88
N ARG A 179 -24.35 -11.82 2.78
CA ARG A 179 -23.38 -11.09 3.61
C ARG A 179 -23.02 -11.93 4.81
N PHE A 180 -21.78 -11.84 5.29
CA PHE A 180 -21.39 -12.46 6.55
C PHE A 180 -22.11 -11.75 7.69
N THR A 181 -22.76 -12.54 8.53
CA THR A 181 -23.39 -12.05 9.77
C THR A 181 -22.34 -11.90 10.88
N PRO A 182 -22.62 -11.13 11.95
CA PRO A 182 -21.72 -11.06 13.11
C PRO A 182 -21.47 -12.43 13.76
N ARG A 183 -22.44 -13.35 13.70
CA ARG A 183 -22.29 -14.72 14.20
C ARG A 183 -21.30 -15.51 13.34
N ASP A 184 -21.39 -15.38 12.03
CA ASP A 184 -20.43 -15.99 11.09
C ASP A 184 -19.01 -15.45 11.33
N ASP A 185 -18.86 -14.14 11.58
CA ASP A 185 -17.56 -13.52 11.88
C ASP A 185 -16.93 -14.08 13.17
N LEU A 186 -17.75 -14.35 14.18
CA LEU A 186 -17.30 -14.97 15.43
C LEU A 186 -16.81 -16.41 15.22
N LEU A 187 -17.58 -17.22 14.48
CA LEU A 187 -17.17 -18.59 14.13
C LEU A 187 -15.89 -18.58 13.30
N LEU A 188 -15.80 -17.69 12.30
CA LEU A 188 -14.60 -17.48 11.50
C LEU A 188 -13.38 -17.19 12.39
N ALA A 189 -13.49 -16.23 13.30
CA ALA A 189 -12.40 -15.89 14.22
C ALA A 189 -12.00 -17.09 15.10
N LYS A 190 -12.96 -17.89 15.58
CA LYS A 190 -12.69 -19.11 16.37
C LYS A 190 -11.88 -20.13 15.58
N TYR A 191 -12.28 -20.46 14.35
CA TYR A 191 -11.56 -21.44 13.53
C TYR A 191 -10.21 -20.93 13.05
N VAL A 192 -10.09 -19.63 12.75
CA VAL A 192 -8.80 -19.00 12.41
C VAL A 192 -7.84 -19.03 13.61
N LYS A 193 -8.33 -18.83 14.83
CA LYS A 193 -7.52 -18.97 16.05
C LYS A 193 -7.02 -20.40 16.27
N GLN A 194 -7.85 -21.40 15.99
CA GLN A 194 -7.46 -22.81 16.16
C GLN A 194 -6.42 -23.27 15.13
N SER A 195 -6.56 -22.84 13.87
CA SER A 195 -5.74 -23.32 12.75
C SER A 195 -4.55 -22.41 12.42
N LEU A 196 -4.61 -21.13 12.79
CA LEU A 196 -3.61 -20.09 12.51
C LEU A 196 -3.10 -20.11 11.06
N PRO A 197 -3.99 -20.02 10.05
CA PRO A 197 -3.64 -20.23 8.64
C PRO A 197 -2.61 -19.21 8.12
N PHE A 198 -2.54 -18.02 8.71
CA PHE A 198 -1.55 -17.00 8.39
C PHE A 198 -0.14 -17.29 8.93
N ARG A 199 0.03 -18.29 9.81
CA ARG A 199 1.34 -18.79 10.27
C ARG A 199 1.80 -20.04 9.52
N ALA A 200 0.99 -20.56 8.58
CA ALA A 200 1.41 -21.67 7.73
C ALA A 200 2.67 -21.30 6.92
N LYS A 201 3.50 -22.30 6.61
CA LYS A 201 4.71 -22.11 5.79
C LYS A 201 4.32 -21.54 4.43
N PHE A 202 5.19 -20.71 3.84
CA PHE A 202 4.99 -20.17 2.49
C PHE A 202 4.73 -21.31 1.50
N GLY A 203 3.65 -21.19 0.70
CA GLY A 203 3.15 -22.26 -0.18
C GLY A 203 2.03 -23.12 0.43
N ALA A 204 1.93 -23.23 1.75
CA ALA A 204 0.85 -23.97 2.44
C ALA A 204 -0.31 -23.07 2.92
N ILE A 205 -0.15 -21.74 2.81
CA ILE A 205 -1.14 -20.76 3.30
C ILE A 205 -2.50 -20.94 2.62
N SER A 206 -2.54 -21.18 1.30
CA SER A 206 -3.82 -21.38 0.59
C SER A 206 -4.56 -22.59 1.13
N ALA A 207 -3.89 -23.74 1.24
CA ALA A 207 -4.47 -24.97 1.75
C ALA A 207 -4.95 -24.83 3.21
N ALA A 208 -4.22 -24.06 4.04
CA ALA A 208 -4.65 -23.78 5.40
C ALA A 208 -5.93 -22.92 5.45
N TRP A 209 -6.11 -21.98 4.53
CA TRP A 209 -7.37 -21.22 4.41
C TRP A 209 -8.51 -22.06 3.84
N ASP A 210 -8.22 -23.00 2.94
CA ASP A 210 -9.20 -23.96 2.43
C ASP A 210 -9.68 -24.91 3.56
N ASP A 211 -8.79 -25.37 4.45
CA ASP A 211 -9.17 -26.15 5.64
C ASP A 211 -10.10 -25.38 6.59
N VAL A 212 -9.84 -24.08 6.82
CA VAL A 212 -10.77 -23.22 7.59
C VAL A 212 -12.13 -23.13 6.90
N ALA A 213 -12.15 -23.02 5.56
CA ALA A 213 -13.38 -22.96 4.79
C ALA A 213 -14.18 -24.27 4.92
N THR A 214 -13.52 -25.43 4.79
CA THR A 214 -14.17 -26.74 4.99
C THR A 214 -14.72 -26.91 6.41
N LYS A 215 -14.00 -26.43 7.43
CA LYS A 215 -14.48 -26.44 8.83
C LYS A 215 -15.71 -25.57 9.04
N LEU A 216 -15.77 -24.42 8.36
CA LEU A 216 -16.95 -23.54 8.39
C LEU A 216 -18.14 -24.17 7.65
N ASP A 217 -17.91 -24.76 6.47
CA ASP A 217 -18.95 -25.46 5.70
C ASP A 217 -19.51 -26.69 6.43
N THR A 218 -18.70 -27.33 7.28
CA THR A 218 -19.14 -28.48 8.10
C THR A 218 -19.98 -28.05 9.32
N ASN A 219 -19.94 -26.77 9.70
CA ASN A 219 -20.62 -26.28 10.88
C ASN A 219 -22.05 -25.82 10.54
N PRO A 220 -23.11 -26.45 11.10
CA PRO A 220 -24.50 -26.10 10.80
C PRO A 220 -24.92 -24.71 11.31
N GLU A 221 -24.15 -24.10 12.22
CA GLU A 221 -24.41 -22.74 12.68
C GLU A 221 -23.89 -21.67 11.72
N PHE A 222 -23.06 -22.04 10.75
CA PHE A 222 -22.51 -21.11 9.78
C PHE A 222 -23.52 -20.87 8.66
N SER A 223 -23.85 -19.61 8.41
CA SER A 223 -25.02 -19.27 7.58
C SER A 223 -24.79 -19.47 6.08
N LYS A 224 -23.60 -19.87 5.63
CA LYS A 224 -23.21 -19.90 4.21
C LYS A 224 -22.70 -21.27 3.80
N ASP A 225 -23.19 -21.74 2.67
CA ASP A 225 -22.75 -23.00 2.09
C ASP A 225 -21.62 -22.80 1.07
N SER A 226 -20.73 -23.79 0.95
CA SER A 226 -19.69 -23.90 -0.09
C SER A 226 -18.71 -22.72 -0.14
N ILE A 227 -18.32 -22.21 1.03
CA ILE A 227 -17.38 -21.10 1.11
C ILE A 227 -15.96 -21.55 0.69
N LYS A 228 -15.25 -20.70 -0.07
CA LYS A 228 -13.88 -20.98 -0.53
C LYS A 228 -12.85 -20.29 0.35
N GLY A 229 -11.67 -20.88 0.51
CA GLY A 229 -10.56 -20.32 1.31
C GLY A 229 -10.21 -18.86 0.99
N PRO A 230 -10.11 -18.44 -0.29
CA PRO A 230 -9.86 -17.03 -0.61
C PRO A 230 -10.92 -16.06 -0.10
N VAL A 231 -12.20 -16.47 -0.07
CA VAL A 231 -13.31 -15.64 0.44
C VAL A 231 -13.23 -15.50 1.96
N VAL A 232 -12.93 -16.61 2.65
CA VAL A 232 -12.69 -16.66 4.10
C VAL A 232 -11.52 -15.74 4.48
N ARG A 233 -10.40 -15.88 3.77
CA ARG A 233 -9.20 -15.05 3.96
C ARG A 233 -9.52 -13.56 3.80
N TYR A 234 -10.16 -13.19 2.69
CA TYR A 234 -10.53 -11.80 2.42
C TYR A 234 -11.47 -11.25 3.50
N ARG A 235 -12.42 -12.04 3.98
CA ARG A 235 -13.31 -11.63 5.08
C ARG A 235 -12.52 -11.38 6.37
N PHE A 236 -11.61 -12.27 6.72
CA PHE A 236 -10.77 -12.12 7.92
C PHE A 236 -9.86 -10.88 7.84
N GLU A 237 -9.19 -10.65 6.70
CA GLU A 237 -8.35 -9.46 6.49
C GLU A 237 -9.15 -8.15 6.67
N ASN A 238 -10.41 -8.15 6.21
CA ASN A 238 -11.34 -7.03 6.44
C ASN A 238 -11.70 -6.85 7.93
N LEU A 239 -11.91 -7.94 8.67
CA LEU A 239 -12.17 -7.89 10.12
C LEU A 239 -10.97 -7.31 10.87
N VAL A 240 -9.75 -7.76 10.54
CA VAL A 240 -8.50 -7.22 11.09
C VAL A 240 -8.39 -5.72 10.83
N SER A 241 -8.67 -5.30 9.60
CA SER A 241 -8.59 -3.89 9.18
C SER A 241 -9.57 -3.02 9.97
N LYS A 242 -10.84 -3.44 10.06
CA LYS A 242 -11.88 -2.75 10.84
C LYS A 242 -11.55 -2.71 12.32
N TYR A 243 -11.01 -3.80 12.88
CA TYR A 243 -10.62 -3.87 14.28
C TYR A 243 -9.51 -2.86 14.60
N ARG A 244 -8.42 -2.85 13.81
CA ARG A 244 -7.32 -1.89 13.95
C ARG A 244 -7.80 -0.45 13.88
N GLU A 245 -8.69 -0.17 12.94
CA GLU A 245 -9.27 1.16 12.76
C GLU A 245 -10.12 1.58 13.97
N ARG A 246 -10.92 0.67 14.56
CA ARG A 246 -11.68 0.94 15.80
C ARG A 246 -10.75 1.21 16.99
N VAL A 247 -9.74 0.38 17.21
CA VAL A 247 -8.77 0.56 18.29
C VAL A 247 -8.05 1.90 18.14
N LYS A 248 -7.66 2.28 16.91
CA LYS A 248 -7.04 3.58 16.63
C LYS A 248 -7.98 4.75 16.95
N ARG A 249 -9.24 4.69 16.52
CA ARG A 249 -10.25 5.75 16.82
C ARG A 249 -10.51 5.91 18.32
N ASN A 250 -10.42 4.82 19.08
CA ASN A 250 -10.70 4.78 20.51
C ASN A 250 -9.44 4.93 21.37
N ASN A 251 -8.38 5.56 20.85
CA ASN A 251 -7.11 5.81 21.56
C ASN A 251 -6.50 4.55 22.19
N GLY A 252 -6.52 3.43 21.46
CA GLY A 252 -5.99 2.14 21.92
C GLY A 252 -6.98 1.32 22.75
N ARG A 253 -8.16 1.85 23.10
CA ARG A 253 -9.19 1.06 23.81
C ARG A 253 -9.93 0.14 22.85
N VAL A 254 -10.06 -1.12 23.25
CA VAL A 254 -10.85 -2.11 22.52
C VAL A 254 -12.32 -1.94 22.93
N VAL A 255 -13.15 -1.55 21.97
CA VAL A 255 -14.58 -1.29 22.17
C VAL A 255 -15.36 -1.96 21.04
N GLY A 256 -16.55 -2.48 21.36
CA GLY A 256 -17.46 -3.09 20.39
C GLY A 256 -18.03 -2.09 19.39
N SER A 257 -18.82 -2.59 18.43
CA SER A 257 -19.52 -1.74 17.48
C SER A 257 -20.47 -0.77 18.21
N LYS A 258 -20.38 0.53 17.90
CA LYS A 258 -21.20 1.61 18.50
C LYS A 258 -20.91 1.89 19.99
N GLY A 259 -19.70 1.60 20.48
CA GLY A 259 -19.32 1.99 21.84
C GLY A 259 -19.76 1.00 22.92
N THR A 260 -20.38 -0.12 22.56
CA THR A 260 -20.70 -1.20 23.49
C THR A 260 -19.41 -1.80 24.08
N PRO A 261 -19.45 -2.37 25.29
CA PRO A 261 -18.31 -3.12 25.83
C PRO A 261 -17.84 -4.17 24.82
N ALA A 262 -16.53 -4.46 24.82
CA ALA A 262 -15.91 -5.40 23.89
C ALA A 262 -16.59 -6.78 23.99
N GLY A 263 -17.12 -7.28 22.88
CA GLY A 263 -17.74 -8.60 22.83
C GLY A 263 -16.71 -9.72 22.71
N GLU A 264 -17.19 -10.96 22.65
CA GLU A 264 -16.34 -12.14 22.45
C GLU A 264 -15.51 -12.03 21.15
N LEU A 265 -16.10 -11.46 20.09
CA LEU A 265 -15.41 -11.22 18.83
C LEU A 265 -14.24 -10.26 19.00
N GLU A 266 -14.42 -9.12 19.67
CA GLU A 266 -13.33 -8.16 19.93
C GLU A 266 -12.20 -8.76 20.76
N VAL A 267 -12.52 -9.58 21.75
CA VAL A 267 -11.53 -10.31 22.56
C VAL A 267 -10.71 -11.25 21.68
N LEU A 268 -11.36 -12.05 20.82
CA LEU A 268 -10.67 -12.94 19.89
C LEU A 268 -9.85 -12.18 18.84
N MET A 269 -10.37 -11.07 18.33
CA MET A 269 -9.65 -10.23 17.36
C MET A 269 -8.40 -9.60 17.97
N THR A 270 -8.45 -9.21 19.25
CA THR A 270 -7.28 -8.70 19.99
C THR A 270 -6.14 -9.73 19.93
N GLU A 271 -6.43 -10.98 20.29
CA GLU A 271 -5.45 -12.07 20.28
C GLU A 271 -4.90 -12.35 18.88
N LEU A 272 -5.80 -12.47 17.90
CA LEU A 272 -5.45 -12.79 16.51
C LEU A 272 -4.59 -11.69 15.86
N VAL A 273 -4.90 -10.42 16.10
CA VAL A 273 -4.10 -9.30 15.57
C VAL A 273 -2.71 -9.27 16.21
N THR A 274 -2.61 -9.49 17.53
CA THR A 274 -1.30 -9.60 18.19
C THR A 274 -0.48 -10.77 17.64
N LEU A 275 -1.11 -11.92 17.36
CA LEU A 275 -0.45 -13.07 16.74
C LEU A 275 0.03 -12.79 15.31
N LEU A 276 -0.77 -12.07 14.52
CA LEU A 276 -0.44 -11.63 13.15
C LEU A 276 0.76 -10.68 13.13
N GLU A 277 0.88 -9.82 14.14
CA GLU A 277 1.99 -8.86 14.28
C GLU A 277 3.28 -9.49 14.82
N GLY A 278 3.31 -10.82 14.94
CA GLY A 278 4.48 -11.57 15.41
C GLY A 278 4.59 -11.66 16.93
N GLY A 279 3.54 -11.29 17.66
CA GLY A 279 3.48 -11.45 19.12
C GLY A 279 3.55 -12.92 19.56
N ASN A 280 4.05 -13.12 20.78
CA ASN A 280 4.04 -14.42 21.46
C ASN A 280 2.58 -14.81 21.79
N PRO A 281 2.15 -16.07 21.57
CA PRO A 281 0.82 -16.55 21.98
C PRO A 281 0.46 -16.26 23.44
N ALA A 282 1.42 -16.37 24.38
CA ALA A 282 1.16 -16.08 25.79
C ALA A 282 0.80 -14.60 26.02
N SER A 283 1.54 -13.69 25.38
CA SER A 283 1.28 -12.24 25.46
C SER A 283 -0.04 -11.87 24.79
N ALA A 284 -0.37 -12.50 23.65
CA ALA A 284 -1.63 -12.30 22.95
C ALA A 284 -2.83 -12.75 23.79
N ALA A 285 -2.73 -13.92 24.43
CA ALA A 285 -3.78 -14.45 25.30
C ALA A 285 -3.99 -13.57 26.55
N LEU A 286 -2.90 -13.07 27.16
CA LEU A 286 -2.97 -12.17 28.32
C LEU A 286 -3.65 -10.84 27.95
N LEU A 287 -3.30 -10.24 26.80
CA LEU A 287 -3.97 -9.02 26.32
C LEU A 287 -5.46 -9.25 26.08
N ALA A 288 -5.83 -10.36 25.46
CA ALA A 288 -7.23 -10.72 25.24
C ALA A 288 -7.98 -10.93 26.57
N GLN A 289 -7.35 -11.58 27.55
CA GLN A 289 -7.91 -11.76 28.90
C GLN A 289 -8.16 -10.41 29.58
N ASN A 290 -7.23 -9.48 29.49
CA ASN A 290 -7.39 -8.13 30.04
C ASN A 290 -8.58 -7.39 29.41
N VAL A 291 -8.74 -7.47 28.08
CA VAL A 291 -9.90 -6.91 27.38
C VAL A 291 -11.20 -7.56 27.86
N ALA A 292 -11.20 -8.89 28.06
CA ALA A 292 -12.37 -9.62 28.54
C ALA A 292 -12.76 -9.23 29.98
N ILE A 293 -11.78 -9.01 30.86
CA ILE A 293 -12.00 -8.55 32.24
C ILE A 293 -12.63 -7.15 32.22
N VAL A 294 -12.06 -6.22 31.44
CA VAL A 294 -12.59 -4.85 31.30
C VAL A 294 -14.00 -4.86 30.73
N ALA A 295 -14.29 -5.74 29.77
CA ALA A 295 -15.63 -5.89 29.21
C ALA A 295 -16.65 -6.42 30.23
N LYS A 296 -16.25 -7.38 31.09
CA LYS A 296 -17.12 -7.94 32.15
C LYS A 296 -17.33 -6.99 33.32
N SER A 297 -16.33 -6.16 33.67
CA SER A 297 -16.41 -5.24 34.81
C SER A 297 -17.24 -3.97 34.54
N GLY A 298 -17.55 -3.67 33.27
CA GLY A 298 -18.28 -2.47 32.86
C GLY A 298 -19.75 -2.40 33.29
N ASN A 299 -20.29 -3.41 33.99
CA ASN A 299 -21.69 -3.49 34.39
C ASN A 299 -21.97 -3.13 35.87
N ALA A 300 -20.98 -2.68 36.65
CA ALA A 300 -21.15 -2.46 38.09
C ALA A 300 -20.57 -1.13 38.62
N VAL A 301 -20.68 -0.05 37.84
CA VAL A 301 -20.51 1.31 38.39
C VAL A 301 -21.88 2.00 38.33
N PRO A 302 -22.52 2.33 39.47
CA PRO A 302 -23.76 3.07 39.46
C PRO A 302 -23.51 4.42 38.79
N GLU A 303 -24.30 4.74 37.76
CA GLU A 303 -24.31 6.03 37.08
C GLU A 303 -24.40 7.15 38.12
N ARG A 304 -23.28 7.81 38.39
CA ARG A 304 -23.28 9.08 39.10
C ARG A 304 -23.81 10.10 38.11
N ASN A 305 -25.11 10.37 38.22
CA ASN A 305 -25.86 11.42 37.54
C ASN A 305 -25.02 12.71 37.43
N VAL A 306 -24.47 12.97 36.25
CA VAL A 306 -23.92 14.29 35.91
C VAL A 306 -25.06 15.05 35.26
N TYR A 307 -25.71 15.89 36.05
CA TYR A 307 -26.65 16.89 35.55
C TYR A 307 -25.95 17.77 34.52
N ARG A 308 -26.50 17.73 33.31
CA ARG A 308 -26.15 18.55 32.16
C ARG A 308 -26.75 19.94 32.37
N THR A 309 -25.97 20.90 32.88
CA THR A 309 -26.37 22.31 32.83
C THR A 309 -26.15 22.88 31.44
N SER A 310 -27.26 23.30 30.86
CA SER A 310 -27.41 24.11 29.66
C SER A 310 -26.61 25.40 29.72
N ARG A 311 -25.81 25.63 28.66
CA ARG A 311 -25.03 26.86 28.43
C ARG A 311 -25.91 27.83 27.65
N SER A 312 -26.39 28.88 28.31
CA SER A 312 -26.97 30.08 27.69
C SER A 312 -26.13 31.31 28.05
N HIS A 313 -25.78 32.06 27.00
CA HIS A 313 -25.61 33.52 26.93
C HIS A 313 -24.86 34.34 27.99
N ASP A 314 -23.90 35.08 27.44
CA ASP A 314 -23.55 36.49 27.65
C ASP A 314 -22.75 36.98 28.86
N SER A 315 -21.55 37.46 28.49
CA SER A 315 -21.02 38.80 28.70
C SER A 315 -20.57 39.28 30.09
N THR A 316 -19.39 39.91 30.02
CA THR A 316 -18.84 41.00 30.83
C THR A 316 -18.19 40.75 32.19
N SER A 317 -17.01 41.38 32.31
CA SER A 317 -16.41 42.01 33.48
C SER A 317 -15.41 41.20 34.33
N THR A 318 -14.14 41.53 34.08
CA THR A 318 -13.17 42.11 35.03
C THR A 318 -13.21 41.78 36.53
N HIS A 319 -11.97 41.56 37.02
CA HIS A 319 -11.42 41.83 38.36
C HIS A 319 -11.19 40.67 39.35
N SER A 320 -9.89 40.53 39.65
CA SER A 320 -9.28 40.28 40.96
C SER A 320 -9.12 38.84 41.46
N ASP A 321 -7.84 38.45 41.53
CA ASP A 321 -7.12 38.03 42.74
C ASP A 321 -7.95 37.56 43.95
N LEU A 322 -7.68 36.33 44.40
CA LEU A 322 -7.03 36.07 45.70
C LEU A 322 -6.87 34.55 45.93
N SER A 323 -5.62 34.16 46.09
CA SER A 323 -5.05 33.33 47.17
C SER A 323 -5.82 32.11 47.73
N SER A 324 -5.08 30.99 47.68
CA SER A 324 -4.85 30.02 48.76
C SER A 324 -6.02 29.24 49.35
N LEU A 325 -6.06 27.92 49.07
CA LEU A 325 -6.45 26.91 50.05
C LEU A 325 -5.51 25.71 49.99
N SER A 326 -5.10 25.32 51.20
CA SER A 326 -4.19 24.26 51.59
C SER A 326 -4.92 22.93 51.78
N SER A 327 -4.14 21.84 51.82
CA SER A 327 -4.48 20.50 52.34
C SER A 327 -5.30 19.62 51.38
N THR A 328 -4.84 18.43 51.00
CA THR A 328 -4.53 17.33 51.91
C THR A 328 -3.55 16.34 51.28
N VAL A 329 -2.60 15.93 52.11
CA VAL A 329 -1.61 14.88 51.87
C VAL A 329 -2.35 13.53 51.89
N SER A 330 -2.15 12.71 50.86
CA SER A 330 -2.40 11.26 50.93
C SER A 330 -1.20 10.56 50.33
N GLU A 331 -0.30 10.24 51.25
CA GLU A 331 0.88 9.41 51.11
C GLU A 331 0.44 7.97 50.89
N VAL A 332 0.64 7.47 49.66
CA VAL A 332 0.52 6.04 49.35
C VAL A 332 1.88 5.55 48.87
N SER A 333 2.47 4.69 49.69
CA SER A 333 3.74 3.99 49.47
C SER A 333 3.86 3.36 48.08
N PRO A 334 4.99 3.53 47.38
CA PRO A 334 5.41 2.60 46.34
C PRO A 334 6.31 1.50 46.93
N VAL A 335 5.80 0.28 46.87
CA VAL A 335 6.54 -0.98 47.06
C VAL A 335 7.70 -1.04 46.06
N ALA A 336 8.93 -1.05 46.57
CA ALA A 336 10.14 -1.26 45.79
C ALA A 336 10.38 -2.77 45.57
N PRO A 337 10.73 -3.22 44.35
CA PRO A 337 11.24 -4.57 44.13
C PRO A 337 12.72 -4.67 44.54
N ARG A 338 12.99 -5.57 45.49
CA ARG A 338 14.32 -6.03 45.89
C ARG A 338 15.10 -6.53 44.67
N THR A 339 16.18 -5.85 44.32
CA THR A 339 17.17 -6.35 43.37
C THR A 339 18.41 -6.83 44.14
N ILE A 340 18.80 -8.05 43.80
CA ILE A 340 19.82 -8.90 44.43
C ILE A 340 21.21 -8.24 44.28
N ILE A 341 21.91 -8.12 45.41
CA ILE A 341 23.29 -7.66 45.54
C ILE A 341 24.21 -8.77 45.00
N ALA A 342 24.94 -8.48 43.92
CA ALA A 342 26.15 -9.20 43.54
C ALA A 342 27.35 -8.46 44.14
N GLN A 343 27.97 -9.05 45.15
CA GLN A 343 29.26 -8.62 45.69
C GLN A 343 30.35 -8.99 44.67
N ASN A 344 30.90 -8.00 43.99
CA ASN A 344 32.20 -8.13 43.34
C ASN A 344 33.28 -7.88 44.40
N MET A 345 34.00 -8.95 44.75
CA MET A 345 35.26 -8.89 45.48
C MET A 345 36.31 -8.23 44.59
N TYR A 346 36.82 -7.07 45.03
CA TYR A 346 38.12 -6.58 44.61
C TYR A 346 39.05 -6.70 45.80
N ASP A 347 39.94 -7.67 45.66
CA ASP A 347 41.05 -8.01 46.52
C ASP A 347 42.11 -6.92 46.39
N LEU A 348 42.26 -6.07 47.41
CA LEU A 348 43.43 -5.19 47.57
C LEU A 348 43.94 -5.35 49.00
N GLN A 349 45.04 -6.09 49.09
CA GLN A 349 45.78 -6.38 50.31
C GLN A 349 46.27 -5.10 51.00
N PRO A 350 46.23 -5.04 52.35
CA PRO A 350 47.01 -4.09 53.13
C PRO A 350 48.43 -4.65 53.32
N THR A 351 49.43 -3.95 52.79
CA THR A 351 50.84 -4.22 53.06
C THR A 351 51.20 -3.84 54.49
N SER A 352 51.48 -4.87 55.29
CA SER A 352 52.52 -5.02 56.33
C SER A 352 53.02 -3.77 57.08
N PRO A 353 52.88 -3.70 58.42
CA PRO A 353 53.68 -2.81 59.26
C PRO A 353 55.05 -3.47 59.56
N LEU A 354 56.12 -2.81 59.12
CA LEU A 354 57.50 -3.16 59.47
C LEU A 354 57.74 -2.92 60.97
N THR A 355 57.96 -4.01 61.66
CA THR A 355 58.57 -4.13 62.99
C THR A 355 60.04 -3.73 62.85
N SER A 356 60.41 -2.51 63.26
CA SER A 356 61.81 -2.13 63.45
C SER A 356 62.17 -2.25 64.92
N THR A 357 62.99 -3.26 65.18
CA THR A 357 63.54 -3.69 66.45
C THR A 357 64.37 -2.60 67.13
N ASN A 358 63.94 -2.18 68.32
CA ASN A 358 64.74 -1.41 69.27
C ASN A 358 65.95 -2.26 69.74
N LYS A 359 67.16 -1.91 69.31
CA LYS A 359 68.42 -2.36 69.91
C LYS A 359 68.72 -1.49 71.13
N ALA A 360 68.45 -2.03 72.31
CA ALA A 360 68.92 -1.51 73.59
C ALA A 360 70.45 -1.60 73.65
N THR A 361 71.13 -0.46 73.58
CA THR A 361 72.55 -0.32 73.91
C THR A 361 72.65 0.48 75.21
N LYS A 362 73.13 -0.17 76.27
CA LYS A 362 73.43 0.42 77.57
C LYS A 362 74.52 1.50 77.42
N PRO A 363 74.37 2.71 77.97
CA PRO A 363 75.51 3.56 78.27
C PRO A 363 75.96 3.32 79.72
N ALA A 364 77.26 3.10 79.85
CA ALA A 364 77.98 2.93 81.09
C ALA A 364 78.42 4.30 81.64
N VAL A 365 78.30 4.43 82.96
CA VAL A 365 79.28 5.07 83.86
C VAL A 365 79.58 6.56 83.67
N VAL A 366 78.88 7.36 84.50
CA VAL A 366 79.38 8.40 85.43
C VAL A 366 80.74 9.05 85.10
N ASN A 367 80.77 10.38 84.93
CA ASN A 367 81.63 11.26 85.76
C ASN A 367 81.44 12.77 85.52
N ALA A 368 81.42 13.49 86.65
CA ALA A 368 81.70 14.92 86.84
C ALA A 368 80.77 15.95 86.16
N ILE A 369 79.67 16.29 86.84
CA ILE A 369 78.91 17.53 86.59
C ILE A 369 79.76 18.69 87.10
N SER A 370 80.40 19.40 86.17
CA SER A 370 80.85 20.76 86.40
C SER A 370 79.62 21.70 86.36
N PRO A 371 79.52 22.71 87.24
CA PRO A 371 78.37 23.64 87.31
C PRO A 371 78.20 24.51 86.05
N THR A 372 79.13 24.45 85.08
CA THR A 372 79.01 25.12 83.77
C THR A 372 78.10 24.35 82.79
N SER A 373 77.93 23.04 82.99
CA SER A 373 77.14 22.15 82.09
C SER A 373 75.62 22.32 82.22
N ILE A 374 75.12 22.78 83.37
CA ILE A 374 73.69 22.96 83.62
C ILE A 374 73.14 24.17 82.85
N ALA A 375 73.89 25.27 82.80
CA ALA A 375 73.51 26.47 82.05
C ALA A 375 73.46 26.20 80.54
N GLU A 376 74.39 25.40 80.01
CA GLU A 376 74.36 24.98 78.60
C GLU A 376 73.12 24.14 78.28
N PHE A 377 72.72 23.24 79.18
CA PHE A 377 71.52 22.44 79.03
C PHE A 377 70.23 23.27 79.10
N GLU A 378 70.14 24.22 80.02
CA GLU A 378 69.02 25.17 80.09
C GLU A 378 68.91 26.02 78.82
N THR A 379 70.05 26.51 78.29
CA THR A 379 70.04 27.27 77.03
C THR A 379 69.63 26.41 75.84
N LEU A 380 69.94 25.10 75.84
CA LEU A 380 69.52 24.17 74.80
C LEU A 380 68.02 23.88 74.88
N LEU A 381 67.48 23.67 76.08
CA LEU A 381 66.02 23.51 76.29
C LEU A 381 65.27 24.77 75.88
N GLN A 382 65.76 25.95 76.26
CA GLN A 382 65.19 27.24 75.86
C GLN A 382 65.16 27.37 74.33
N LYS A 383 66.28 27.08 73.65
CA LYS A 383 66.37 27.09 72.18
C LYS A 383 65.43 26.07 71.54
N LEU A 384 65.27 24.90 72.15
CA LEU A 384 64.38 23.85 71.65
C LEU A 384 62.91 24.26 71.78
N PHE A 385 62.55 24.91 72.88
CA PHE A 385 61.21 25.48 73.10
C PHE A 385 60.91 26.63 72.13
N GLU A 386 61.86 27.54 71.93
CA GLU A 386 61.74 28.62 70.93
C GLU A 386 61.62 28.06 69.52
N HIS A 387 62.39 27.02 69.19
CA HIS A 387 62.28 26.33 67.90
C HIS A 387 60.91 25.66 67.75
N GLN A 388 60.40 25.00 68.79
CA GLN A 388 59.07 24.41 68.79
C GLN A 388 57.98 25.48 68.59
N ASN A 389 58.06 26.61 69.29
CA ASN A 389 57.12 27.71 69.15
C ASN A 389 57.14 28.32 67.74
N ARG A 390 58.33 28.56 67.16
CA ARG A 390 58.45 29.04 65.77
C ARG A 390 57.86 28.05 64.77
N ALA A 391 58.06 26.75 64.97
CA ALA A 391 57.47 25.72 64.12
C ALA A 391 55.94 25.71 64.21
N VAL A 392 55.37 25.88 65.41
CA VAL A 392 53.93 25.98 65.61
C VAL A 392 53.36 27.26 64.98
N GLU A 393 54.03 28.40 65.12
CA GLU A 393 53.61 29.65 64.48
C GLU A 393 53.61 29.54 62.95
N GLN A 394 54.64 28.94 62.36
CA GLN A 394 54.69 28.68 60.91
C GLN A 394 53.56 27.75 60.46
N MET A 395 53.28 26.69 61.23
CA MET A 395 52.17 25.79 60.95
C MET A 395 50.81 26.50 61.03
N VAL A 396 50.61 27.39 62.00
CA VAL A 396 49.37 28.18 62.12
C VAL A 396 49.21 29.17 60.95
N LEU A 397 50.30 29.80 60.50
CA LEU A 397 50.29 30.65 59.31
C LEU A 397 49.92 29.86 58.05
N LEU A 398 50.52 28.68 57.86
CA LEU A 398 50.21 27.79 56.73
C LEU A 398 48.74 27.39 56.76
N GLN A 399 48.21 27.01 57.92
CA GLN A 399 46.80 26.64 58.07
C GLN A 399 45.85 27.81 57.77
N ARG A 400 46.27 29.05 58.08
CA ARG A 400 45.49 30.25 57.77
C ARG A 400 45.51 30.57 56.28
N GLU A 401 46.65 30.35 55.63
CA GLU A 401 46.82 30.49 54.18
C GLU A 401 46.01 29.43 53.42
N ASP A 402 46.02 28.17 53.88
CA ASP A 402 45.21 27.08 53.32
C ASP A 402 43.71 27.41 53.37
N ARG A 403 43.21 27.94 54.49
CA ARG A 403 41.79 28.35 54.60
C ARG A 403 41.44 29.48 53.65
N ARG A 404 42.39 30.40 53.39
CA ARG A 404 42.19 31.51 52.45
C ARG A 404 42.13 31.00 51.01
N LEU A 405 43.05 30.10 50.64
CA LEU A 405 43.06 29.46 49.32
C LEU A 405 41.84 28.57 49.11
N GLU A 406 41.37 27.87 50.14
CA GLU A 406 40.14 27.07 50.07
C GLU A 406 38.91 27.95 49.88
N ALA A 407 38.81 29.07 50.61
CA ALA A 407 37.73 30.04 50.43
C ALA A 407 37.72 30.63 49.00
N GLU A 408 38.89 31.00 48.49
CA GLU A 408 39.04 31.51 47.11
C GLU A 408 38.66 30.45 46.07
N ARG A 409 39.03 29.18 46.30
CA ARG A 409 38.64 28.07 45.41
C ARG A 409 37.12 27.88 45.39
N ARG A 410 36.46 27.93 46.55
CA ARG A 410 34.99 27.82 46.64
C ARG A 410 34.29 29.00 45.98
N GLU A 411 34.83 30.20 46.07
CA GLU A 411 34.27 31.37 45.40
C GLU A 411 34.32 31.23 43.88
N ARG A 412 35.46 30.79 43.33
CA ARG A 412 35.59 30.51 41.89
C ARG A 412 34.64 29.39 41.43
N GLU A 413 34.46 28.36 42.25
CA GLU A 413 33.52 27.27 41.97
C GLU A 413 32.07 27.77 41.90
N LEU A 414 31.64 28.60 42.85
CA LEU A 414 30.31 29.21 42.84
C LEU A 414 30.08 30.13 41.63
N ASP A 415 31.11 30.86 41.19
CA ASP A 415 31.01 31.71 40.01
C ASP A 415 30.96 30.92 38.71
N LEU A 416 31.66 29.79 38.62
CA LEU A 416 31.52 28.85 37.52
C LEU A 416 30.12 28.23 37.50
N GLU A 417 29.59 27.81 38.66
CA GLU A 417 28.24 27.27 38.77
C GLU A 417 27.18 28.30 38.33
N ARG A 418 27.34 29.57 38.71
CA ARG A 418 26.45 30.66 38.25
C ARG A 418 26.51 30.87 36.74
N LYS A 419 27.70 30.80 36.14
CA LYS A 419 27.90 30.92 34.69
C LYS A 419 27.29 29.72 33.96
N GLU A 420 27.48 28.52 34.47
CA GLU A 420 26.89 27.28 33.94
C GLU A 420 25.36 27.35 33.96
N ARG A 421 24.74 27.74 35.08
CA ARG A 421 23.27 27.92 35.16
C ARG A 421 22.74 28.99 34.21
N LYS A 422 23.52 30.02 33.87
CA LYS A 422 23.13 31.03 32.87
C LYS A 422 23.17 30.46 31.46
N LEU A 423 24.25 29.76 31.12
CA LEU A 423 24.39 29.08 29.82
C LEU A 423 23.31 28.02 29.62
N GLU A 424 22.99 27.25 30.67
CA GLU A 424 21.92 26.25 30.63
C GLU A 424 20.54 26.88 30.34
N ARG A 425 20.25 28.05 30.92
CA ARG A 425 19.00 28.78 30.64
C ARG A 425 18.96 29.28 29.19
N GLU A 426 20.06 29.83 28.71
CA GLU A 426 20.17 30.31 27.33
C GLU A 426 20.04 29.17 26.32
N GLU A 427 20.66 28.02 26.61
CA GLU A 427 20.53 26.80 25.80
C GLU A 427 19.08 26.29 25.76
N ARG A 428 18.41 26.21 26.92
CA ARG A 428 16.99 25.84 26.99
C ARG A 428 16.10 26.81 26.23
N GLU A 429 16.44 28.09 26.19
CA GLU A 429 15.69 29.09 25.41
C GLU A 429 15.89 28.90 23.90
N LYS A 430 17.14 28.69 23.46
CA LYS A 430 17.46 28.34 22.06
C LYS A 430 16.77 27.04 21.65
N GLU A 431 16.75 26.02 22.50
CA GLU A 431 16.04 24.76 22.25
C GLU A 431 14.53 24.99 22.07
N ARG A 432 13.92 25.86 22.87
CA ARG A 432 12.50 26.24 22.71
C ARG A 432 12.24 26.97 21.41
N GLN A 433 13.12 27.88 21.00
CA GLN A 433 13.01 28.60 19.73
C GLN A 433 13.13 27.64 18.53
N VAL A 434 14.10 26.73 18.55
CA VAL A 434 14.27 25.70 17.51
C VAL A 434 13.04 24.80 17.43
N ARG A 435 12.51 24.32 18.57
CA ARG A 435 11.27 23.53 18.59
C ARG A 435 10.07 24.29 18.07
N LYS A 436 10.00 25.61 18.28
CA LYS A 436 8.93 26.44 17.75
C LYS A 436 9.04 26.57 16.22
N GLN A 437 10.23 26.89 15.71
CA GLN A 437 10.50 26.95 14.27
C GLN A 437 10.25 25.61 13.57
N GLU A 438 10.63 24.50 14.20
CA GLU A 438 10.37 23.16 13.67
C GLU A 438 8.87 22.87 13.55
N ARG A 439 8.06 23.28 14.53
CA ARG A 439 6.60 23.13 14.48
C ARG A 439 5.99 23.99 13.37
N GLU A 440 6.43 25.23 13.24
CA GLU A 440 5.95 26.14 12.19
C GLU A 440 6.32 25.62 10.78
N LEU A 441 7.52 25.06 10.60
CA LEU A 441 7.91 24.44 9.32
C LEU A 441 7.07 23.20 9.00
N ARG A 442 6.82 22.33 9.99
CA ARG A 442 5.95 21.16 9.80
C ARG A 442 4.50 21.54 9.51
N GLU A 443 4.01 22.63 10.10
CA GLU A 443 2.67 23.14 9.83
C GLU A 443 2.56 23.68 8.40
N LYS A 444 3.55 24.45 7.95
CA LYS A 444 3.64 24.91 6.56
C LYS A 444 3.73 23.76 5.56
N GLU A 445 4.53 22.74 5.85
CA GLU A 445 4.65 21.54 5.00
C GLU A 445 3.30 20.81 4.86
N LEU A 446 2.55 20.67 5.96
CA LEU A 446 1.21 20.07 5.93
C LEU A 446 0.18 20.94 5.21
N GLU A 447 0.31 22.26 5.27
CA GLU A 447 -0.55 23.20 4.54
C GLU A 447 -0.29 23.12 3.03
N GLU A 448 0.97 23.12 2.61
CA GLU A 448 1.35 22.92 1.20
C GLU A 448 0.90 21.55 0.67
N GLU A 449 1.01 20.49 1.48
CA GLU A 449 0.51 19.15 1.11
C GLU A 449 -1.01 19.16 0.89
N ARG A 450 -1.77 19.87 1.74
CA ARG A 450 -3.22 20.01 1.59
C ARG A 450 -3.59 20.79 0.33
N GLU A 451 -2.89 21.89 0.07
CA GLU A 451 -3.13 22.72 -1.12
C GLU A 451 -2.83 21.94 -2.41
N LEU A 452 -1.73 21.18 -2.44
CA LEU A 452 -1.40 20.32 -3.58
C LEU A 452 -2.47 19.25 -3.81
N ARG A 453 -2.99 18.64 -2.73
CA ARG A 453 -4.04 17.63 -2.81
C ARG A 453 -5.38 18.22 -3.27
N GLU A 454 -5.69 19.44 -2.88
CA GLU A 454 -6.87 20.16 -3.35
C GLU A 454 -6.76 20.48 -4.85
N LYS A 455 -5.61 21.00 -5.30
CA LYS A 455 -5.31 21.23 -6.73
C LYS A 455 -5.37 19.95 -7.56
N GLU A 456 -4.94 18.81 -7.00
CA GLU A 456 -5.04 17.51 -7.65
C GLU A 456 -6.50 17.08 -7.85
N LEU A 457 -7.33 17.21 -6.79
CA LEU A 457 -8.76 16.90 -6.86
C LEU A 457 -9.51 17.83 -7.83
N GLU A 458 -9.10 19.09 -7.94
CA GLU A 458 -9.66 20.04 -8.89
C GLU A 458 -9.36 19.62 -10.34
N ARG A 459 -8.10 19.28 -10.65
CA ARG A 459 -7.72 18.74 -11.97
C ARG A 459 -8.46 17.43 -12.29
N GLU A 460 -8.64 16.55 -11.31
CA GLU A 460 -9.41 15.32 -11.50
C GLU A 460 -10.88 15.59 -11.84
N ARG A 461 -11.49 16.60 -11.22
CA ARG A 461 -12.86 17.04 -11.55
C ARG A 461 -12.94 17.61 -12.96
N GLU A 462 -11.99 18.46 -13.35
CA GLU A 462 -11.92 19.04 -14.69
C GLU A 462 -11.78 17.94 -15.77
N VAL A 463 -10.94 16.93 -15.53
CA VAL A 463 -10.79 15.78 -16.44
C VAL A 463 -12.10 14.99 -16.56
N ARG A 464 -12.78 14.72 -15.44
CA ARG A 464 -14.09 14.04 -15.46
C ARG A 464 -15.16 14.83 -16.19
N GLU A 465 -15.14 16.15 -16.08
CA GLU A 465 -16.09 17.03 -16.78
C GLU A 465 -15.82 17.00 -18.29
N LYS A 466 -14.57 17.16 -18.72
CA LYS A 466 -14.18 17.04 -20.14
C LYS A 466 -14.52 15.66 -20.72
N GLU A 467 -14.38 14.59 -19.94
CA GLU A 467 -14.78 13.25 -20.36
C GLU A 467 -16.31 13.15 -20.59
N ARG A 468 -17.11 13.78 -19.72
CA ARG A 468 -18.58 13.83 -19.90
C ARG A 468 -18.96 14.63 -21.14
N GLU A 469 -18.34 15.79 -21.35
CA GLU A 469 -18.59 16.59 -22.54
C GLU A 469 -18.20 15.85 -23.83
N LEU A 470 -17.08 15.11 -23.81
CA LEU A 470 -16.65 14.33 -24.97
C LEU A 470 -17.67 13.22 -25.27
N ARG A 471 -18.15 12.50 -24.26
CA ARG A 471 -19.20 11.48 -24.42
C ARG A 471 -20.51 12.06 -24.94
N GLU A 472 -20.89 13.25 -24.50
CA GLU A 472 -22.08 13.92 -25.00
C GLU A 472 -21.93 14.33 -26.47
N LYS A 473 -20.76 14.86 -26.85
CA LYS A 473 -20.43 15.16 -28.26
C LYS A 473 -20.45 13.91 -29.14
N GLU A 474 -19.91 12.80 -28.64
CA GLU A 474 -19.92 11.50 -29.32
C GLU A 474 -21.36 11.00 -29.54
N LEU A 475 -22.20 11.01 -28.51
CA LEU A 475 -23.61 10.64 -28.62
C LEU A 475 -24.38 11.56 -29.57
N LYS A 476 -24.05 12.85 -29.61
CA LYS A 476 -24.67 13.81 -30.53
C LYS A 476 -24.30 13.49 -31.99
N LEU A 477 -23.02 13.21 -32.26
CA LEU A 477 -22.56 12.80 -33.59
C LEU A 477 -23.18 11.46 -34.02
N GLU A 478 -23.30 10.50 -33.10
CA GLU A 478 -23.94 9.22 -33.38
C GLU A 478 -25.41 9.38 -33.78
N ARG A 479 -26.16 10.23 -33.07
CA ARG A 479 -27.56 10.56 -33.41
C ARG A 479 -27.67 11.21 -34.79
N GLU A 480 -26.80 12.17 -35.09
CA GLU A 480 -26.77 12.85 -36.39
C GLU A 480 -26.44 11.87 -37.53
N LEU A 481 -25.49 10.96 -37.32
CA LEU A 481 -25.14 9.93 -38.30
C LEU A 481 -26.32 8.99 -38.56
N ARG A 482 -27.00 8.54 -37.50
CA ARG A 482 -28.19 7.69 -37.61
C ARG A 482 -29.34 8.39 -38.32
N GLU A 483 -29.53 9.69 -38.10
CA GLU A 483 -30.53 10.49 -38.81
C GLU A 483 -30.22 10.59 -40.30
N LYS A 484 -28.97 10.88 -40.67
CA LYS A 484 -28.51 10.88 -42.07
C LYS A 484 -28.67 9.52 -42.76
N GLU A 485 -28.45 8.43 -42.03
CA GLU A 485 -28.67 7.07 -42.55
C GLU A 485 -30.15 6.81 -42.84
N LEU A 486 -31.04 7.22 -41.94
CA LEU A 486 -32.48 7.12 -42.15
C LEU A 486 -32.96 8.00 -43.32
N GLU A 487 -32.39 9.20 -43.48
CA GLU A 487 -32.68 10.10 -44.59
C GLU A 487 -32.25 9.49 -45.93
N ARG A 488 -31.00 9.03 -46.06
CA ARG A 488 -30.53 8.29 -47.25
C ARG A 488 -31.40 7.06 -47.55
N GLY A 489 -31.86 6.35 -46.52
CA GLY A 489 -32.78 5.24 -46.67
C GLY A 489 -34.16 5.65 -47.20
N ARG A 490 -34.65 6.86 -46.89
CA ARG A 490 -35.89 7.41 -47.47
C ARG A 490 -35.68 7.80 -48.93
N GLU A 491 -34.59 8.49 -49.25
CA GLU A 491 -34.25 8.88 -50.63
C GLU A 491 -34.11 7.67 -51.56
N LEU A 492 -33.49 6.57 -51.08
CA LEU A 492 -33.36 5.35 -51.86
C LEU A 492 -34.72 4.71 -52.16
N ARG A 493 -35.61 4.65 -51.18
CA ARG A 493 -36.98 4.15 -51.37
C ARG A 493 -37.79 5.03 -52.33
N GLU A 494 -37.61 6.35 -52.25
CA GLU A 494 -38.27 7.28 -53.16
C GLU A 494 -37.79 7.09 -54.60
N LYS A 495 -36.47 6.97 -54.82
CA LYS A 495 -35.88 6.65 -56.14
C LYS A 495 -36.31 5.29 -56.66
N GLU A 496 -36.50 4.30 -55.78
CA GLU A 496 -37.01 2.98 -56.16
C GLU A 496 -38.46 3.05 -56.62
N LEU A 497 -39.32 3.78 -55.89
CA LEU A 497 -40.70 4.02 -56.28
C LEU A 497 -40.81 4.83 -57.59
N GLU A 498 -39.90 5.78 -57.82
CA GLU A 498 -39.83 6.55 -59.06
C GLU A 498 -39.46 5.64 -60.24
N LYS A 499 -38.42 4.80 -60.11
CA LYS A 499 -38.07 3.79 -61.12
C LYS A 499 -39.20 2.80 -61.38
N GLU A 500 -39.94 2.39 -60.35
CA GLU A 500 -41.09 1.50 -60.51
C GLU A 500 -42.21 2.19 -61.32
N ARG A 501 -42.46 3.49 -61.09
CA ARG A 501 -43.43 4.27 -61.87
C ARG A 501 -43.00 4.40 -63.33
N GLU A 502 -41.73 4.72 -63.59
CA GLU A 502 -41.17 4.78 -64.96
C GLU A 502 -41.31 3.44 -65.67
N LEU A 503 -40.97 2.33 -65.01
CA LEU A 503 -41.13 0.99 -65.58
C LEU A 503 -42.59 0.71 -65.95
N ARG A 504 -43.55 1.02 -65.07
CA ARG A 504 -44.98 0.86 -65.37
C ARG A 504 -45.45 1.75 -66.51
N GLU A 505 -44.90 2.96 -66.66
CA GLU A 505 -45.21 3.84 -67.79
C GLU A 505 -44.68 3.27 -69.11
N THR A 506 -43.44 2.78 -69.14
CA THR A 506 -42.88 2.13 -70.33
C THR A 506 -43.61 0.83 -70.70
N GLU A 507 -44.11 0.08 -69.71
CA GLU A 507 -44.93 -1.11 -69.95
C GLU A 507 -46.27 -0.75 -70.58
N ARG A 508 -46.95 0.30 -70.05
CA ARG A 508 -48.19 0.82 -70.64
C ARG A 508 -47.98 1.35 -72.06
N GLU A 509 -46.84 1.98 -72.34
CA GLU A 509 -46.51 2.46 -73.67
C GLU A 509 -46.30 1.31 -74.65
N LYS A 510 -45.57 0.27 -74.25
CA LYS A 510 -45.42 -0.97 -75.04
C LYS A 510 -46.76 -1.65 -75.32
N GLU A 511 -47.65 -1.72 -74.32
CA GLU A 511 -49.00 -2.27 -74.50
C GLU A 511 -49.82 -1.46 -75.50
N ARG A 512 -49.70 -0.12 -75.48
CA ARG A 512 -50.35 0.75 -76.47
C ARG A 512 -49.80 0.50 -77.87
N GLU A 513 -48.49 0.44 -78.04
CA GLU A 513 -47.86 0.13 -79.33
C GLU A 513 -48.27 -1.26 -79.85
N GLU A 514 -48.36 -2.27 -78.97
CA GLU A 514 -48.79 -3.61 -79.35
C GLU A 514 -50.24 -3.61 -79.85
N ARG A 515 -51.15 -2.93 -79.12
CA ARG A 515 -52.54 -2.75 -79.57
C ARG A 515 -52.64 -1.97 -80.89
N GLU A 516 -51.77 -1.00 -81.13
CA GLU A 516 -51.72 -0.31 -82.42
C GLU A 516 -51.23 -1.22 -83.55
N LYS A 517 -50.19 -2.02 -83.31
CA LYS A 517 -49.72 -3.04 -84.27
C LYS A 517 -50.80 -4.08 -84.56
N GLU A 518 -51.57 -4.50 -83.56
CA GLU A 518 -52.70 -5.41 -83.74
C GLU A 518 -53.79 -4.79 -84.62
N ARG A 519 -54.20 -3.55 -84.33
CA ARG A 519 -55.16 -2.81 -85.18
C ARG A 519 -54.65 -2.62 -86.61
N GLU A 520 -53.35 -2.41 -86.80
CA GLU A 520 -52.75 -2.28 -88.13
C GLU A 520 -52.76 -3.61 -88.88
N LYS A 521 -52.49 -4.74 -88.21
CA LYS A 521 -52.66 -6.07 -88.80
C LYS A 521 -54.11 -6.32 -89.20
N ASP A 522 -55.08 -5.97 -88.36
CA ASP A 522 -56.50 -6.10 -88.67
C ASP A 522 -56.90 -5.25 -89.88
N ARG A 523 -56.38 -4.01 -89.98
CA ARG A 523 -56.54 -3.16 -91.15
C ARG A 523 -55.99 -3.83 -92.40
N GLN A 524 -54.78 -4.38 -92.35
CA GLN A 524 -54.18 -5.10 -93.48
C GLN A 524 -55.02 -6.31 -93.89
N VAL A 525 -55.47 -7.13 -92.93
CA VAL A 525 -56.34 -8.29 -93.21
C VAL A 525 -57.65 -7.84 -93.85
N LEU A 526 -58.27 -6.77 -93.35
CA LEU A 526 -59.48 -6.21 -93.92
C LEU A 526 -59.25 -5.70 -95.35
N THR A 527 -58.18 -4.93 -95.59
CA THR A 527 -57.81 -4.46 -96.93
C THR A 527 -57.57 -5.63 -97.89
N THR A 528 -56.86 -6.67 -97.44
CA THR A 528 -56.57 -7.87 -98.24
C THR A 528 -57.84 -8.64 -98.58
N THR A 529 -58.78 -8.73 -97.62
CA THR A 529 -60.08 -9.38 -97.78
C THR A 529 -60.96 -8.61 -98.77
N VAL A 530 -61.03 -7.28 -98.64
CA VAL A 530 -61.78 -6.41 -99.56
C VAL A 530 -61.22 -6.50 -100.98
N LEU A 531 -59.89 -6.44 -101.15
CA LEU A 531 -59.26 -6.62 -102.46
C LEU A 531 -59.55 -8.00 -103.06
N SER A 532 -59.53 -9.06 -102.24
CA SER A 532 -59.87 -10.42 -102.68
C SER A 532 -61.33 -10.55 -103.09
N ALA A 533 -62.25 -9.94 -102.33
CA ALA A 533 -63.68 -9.89 -102.67
C ALA A 533 -63.95 -9.10 -103.95
N MET A 534 -63.31 -7.94 -104.12
CA MET A 534 -63.38 -7.14 -105.36
C MET A 534 -62.84 -7.93 -106.55
N LYS A 535 -61.73 -8.65 -106.39
CA LYS A 535 -61.17 -9.50 -107.44
C LYS A 535 -62.15 -10.63 -107.81
N ALA A 536 -62.73 -11.32 -106.84
CA ALA A 536 -63.71 -12.37 -107.07
C ALA A 536 -64.98 -11.82 -107.77
N PHE A 537 -65.45 -10.64 -107.35
CA PHE A 537 -66.56 -9.95 -108.00
C PHE A 537 -66.27 -9.60 -109.47
N MET A 538 -65.09 -9.04 -109.75
CA MET A 538 -64.64 -8.74 -111.11
C MET A 538 -64.49 -10.02 -111.96
N GLU A 539 -63.98 -11.11 -111.38
CA GLU A 539 -63.84 -12.39 -112.07
C GLU A 539 -65.21 -13.02 -112.39
N GLN A 540 -66.18 -12.93 -111.46
CA GLN A 540 -67.55 -13.38 -111.69
C GLN A 540 -68.26 -12.54 -112.75
N SER A 541 -68.05 -11.22 -112.75
CA SER A 541 -68.57 -10.31 -113.76
C SER A 541 -68.00 -10.63 -115.16
N ASN A 542 -66.73 -11.02 -115.25
CA ASN A 542 -66.11 -11.49 -116.50
C ASN A 542 -66.63 -12.87 -116.96
N ARG A 543 -67.04 -13.76 -116.05
CA ARG A 543 -67.67 -15.03 -116.44
C ARG A 543 -69.08 -14.82 -117.01
N GLN A 544 -69.82 -13.84 -116.49
CA GLN A 544 -71.15 -13.49 -117.01
C GLN A 544 -71.12 -12.82 -118.38
N THR A 545 -70.01 -12.20 -118.76
CA THR A 545 -69.82 -11.66 -120.13
C THR A 545 -69.29 -12.70 -121.12
N ALA A 546 -68.70 -13.81 -120.66
CA ALA A 546 -68.19 -14.89 -121.52
C ALA A 546 -69.27 -15.90 -121.94
N ASP A 547 -70.32 -16.12 -121.14
CA ASP A 547 -71.45 -17.01 -121.49
C ASP A 547 -72.55 -16.32 -122.33
N GLY A 548 -72.27 -15.12 -122.85
CA GLY A 548 -73.19 -14.29 -123.64
C GLY A 548 -72.84 -14.14 -125.13
N GLN A 549 -71.96 -14.99 -125.68
CA GLN A 549 -71.63 -15.02 -127.11
C GLN A 549 -72.06 -16.32 -127.79
#